data_AF-A0A2D0QZD6-F1
#
_entry.id   AF-A0A2D0QZD6-F1
#
_cell.length_a   1.000
_cell.length_b   1.000
_cell.length_c   1.000
_cell.angle_alpha   90.00
_cell.angle_beta   90.00
_cell.angle_gamma   90.00
#
_symmetry.space_group_name_H-M   'P 1'
#
loop_
_entity.id
_entity.type
_entity.pdbx_description
1 polymer ?
#
loop_
_entity_poly.entity_id
_entity_poly.type
_entity_poly.pdbx_seq_one_letter_code
_entity_poly.pdbx_strand_id
1 'polypeptide(L)'
;MVTAVYQSRSCTIMLRCFVLLLFLGFSSPFPTITLLKGSQFKLQCLTESDLLAPEYSWSFIHQPNGSKDVNIPFTPLKDTDEALELNPVDLHHAGIYKCVVRGFSETAIVKTKRTFSISVFESLPLITWQFLEGTEGEPVTLPCLVPPERVNSYKFINVKWFKVKELEPGFNEQELKPVVRSQSSIKEKETPGTRRFYWASDLTRLDGSINIDSLEPGDESLYRCDISTGSYKEKQLIELVVQRAPPPRCLNHSHPWEACPDPDSKSWEAILRESLTEFSLNLYKNVNLMEPESNLLFSPISIAVLLSQLLLGTRGETRTELEEGLSLPPGFTCIHSEMKRLSSKTKESLLIANQMFFNPELKLHEAFISQSKEFYDSVPKKLTNDSAANVKLVNSWVANFTQNRIPELVDSVDESIEFILLNAVYFIGKWKGTFEVKDGEFTTFSGEVLSVPILYSLNFNLVTGYIHELKAQVGKFPLTGKNSLYVILPFSETKKGLQATEALLTEDNIRHMVKEMASTVPTLCEVSLPKVKLLVTTDLLLLLKKLKLSGLFNDPNLCGIFDLQNVTPVSDARHRAFLSLTEKGVEAAATSSISFSRSFSNFNALRPFVLMVWNEEINNPLFIGRVLHPEKKE
;
A
#
# COMPACT_ATOMS: atom_id res chain seq x y z
N MET A 1 -33.63 -22.32 27.68
CA MET A 1 -32.59 -23.18 28.29
C MET A 1 -32.59 -24.47 27.48
N VAL A 2 -31.60 -24.85 26.70
CA VAL A 2 -30.14 -24.95 26.94
C VAL A 2 -29.34 -24.47 25.72
N THR A 3 -28.18 -23.87 25.99
CA THR A 3 -27.15 -23.30 25.10
C THR A 3 -26.21 -24.31 24.43
N ALA A 4 -25.73 -24.03 23.21
CA ALA A 4 -24.37 -24.34 22.70
C ALA A 4 -24.12 -23.55 21.38
N VAL A 5 -23.37 -22.44 21.39
CA VAL A 5 -21.93 -22.26 21.06
C VAL A 5 -21.59 -22.40 19.55
N TYR A 6 -21.11 -21.28 18.99
CA TYR A 6 -20.46 -21.13 17.68
C TYR A 6 -19.05 -21.72 17.68
N GLN A 7 -18.64 -22.41 16.61
CA GLN A 7 -17.34 -22.14 15.96
C GLN A 7 -17.23 -22.80 14.58
N SER A 8 -16.74 -22.01 13.62
CA SER A 8 -16.50 -22.30 12.21
C SER A 8 -15.48 -23.43 11.96
N ARG A 9 -15.63 -24.15 10.84
CA ARG A 9 -14.57 -24.32 9.81
C ARG A 9 -15.09 -25.12 8.61
N SER A 10 -14.90 -24.52 7.43
CA SER A 10 -14.67 -25.12 6.11
C SER A 10 -15.32 -26.46 5.77
N CYS A 11 -16.28 -26.47 4.85
CA CYS A 11 -16.58 -27.65 4.05
C CYS A 11 -17.13 -27.27 2.65
N THR A 12 -16.24 -27.32 1.66
CA THR A 12 -16.57 -27.59 0.26
C THR A 12 -16.89 -29.08 0.10
N ILE A 13 -17.75 -29.39 -0.88
CA ILE A 13 -18.10 -30.72 -1.46
C ILE A 13 -19.46 -31.28 -1.01
N MET A 14 -20.43 -31.06 -1.90
CA MET A 14 -21.41 -32.01 -2.45
C MET A 14 -21.93 -33.15 -1.56
N LEU A 15 -23.27 -33.20 -1.57
CA LEU A 15 -24.15 -34.37 -1.61
C LEU A 15 -24.77 -34.85 -0.29
N ARG A 16 -26.12 -34.82 -0.34
CA ARG A 16 -27.11 -35.53 0.47
C ARG A 16 -27.53 -34.88 1.80
N CYS A 17 -28.54 -34.03 1.71
CA CYS A 17 -29.64 -34.01 2.67
C CYS A 17 -30.93 -33.60 1.94
N PHE A 18 -31.77 -34.58 1.62
CA PHE A 18 -33.19 -34.38 1.35
C PHE A 18 -33.81 -33.93 2.67
N VAL A 19 -34.06 -32.63 2.82
CA VAL A 19 -34.87 -32.09 3.91
C VAL A 19 -35.99 -31.29 3.27
N LEU A 20 -37.20 -31.85 3.31
CA LEU A 20 -38.43 -31.14 3.00
C LEU A 20 -38.54 -29.92 3.92
N LEU A 21 -38.29 -28.72 3.37
CA LEU A 21 -38.58 -27.45 4.03
C LEU A 21 -40.09 -27.19 3.99
N LEU A 22 -40.76 -27.50 5.09
CA LEU A 22 -42.11 -27.00 5.40
C LEU A 22 -42.00 -25.53 5.83
N PHE A 23 -42.26 -24.60 4.90
CA PHE A 23 -42.54 -23.21 5.26
C PHE A 23 -43.93 -23.15 5.91
N LEU A 24 -44.00 -23.26 7.23
CA LEU A 24 -45.22 -22.93 7.98
C LEU A 24 -45.27 -21.43 8.21
N GLY A 25 -45.89 -20.71 7.27
CA GLY A 25 -46.35 -19.34 7.48
C GLY A 25 -47.50 -19.31 8.48
N PHE A 26 -47.18 -19.24 9.78
CA PHE A 26 -48.17 -19.04 10.83
C PHE A 26 -48.62 -17.58 10.88
N SER A 27 -49.51 -17.20 9.96
CA SER A 27 -50.35 -16.00 10.10
C SER A 27 -51.69 -16.06 9.36
N SER A 28 -52.01 -17.15 8.65
CA SER A 28 -53.32 -17.34 8.01
C SER A 28 -54.14 -18.42 8.72
N PRO A 29 -55.49 -18.30 8.78
CA PRO A 29 -56.36 -19.30 9.40
C PRO A 29 -56.44 -20.62 8.61
N PHE A 30 -55.69 -20.76 7.51
CA PHE A 30 -55.65 -21.92 6.62
C PHE A 30 -54.19 -22.23 6.23
N PRO A 31 -53.50 -23.16 6.91
CA PRO A 31 -52.17 -23.58 6.47
C PRO A 31 -52.24 -24.10 5.04
N THR A 32 -51.48 -23.46 4.15
CA THR A 32 -51.35 -23.85 2.75
C THR A 32 -50.15 -24.79 2.62
N ILE A 33 -50.40 -26.01 2.13
CA ILE A 33 -49.41 -27.07 1.99
C ILE A 33 -49.15 -27.26 0.49
N THR A 34 -47.88 -27.21 0.11
CA THR A 34 -47.46 -27.36 -1.28
C THR A 34 -46.82 -28.73 -1.48
N LEU A 35 -47.34 -29.53 -2.42
CA LEU A 35 -46.89 -30.89 -2.71
C LEU A 35 -46.43 -31.05 -4.16
N LEU A 36 -45.49 -31.96 -4.40
CA LEU A 36 -45.00 -32.29 -5.74
C LEU A 36 -45.73 -33.52 -6.30
N LYS A 37 -46.15 -33.48 -7.56
CA LYS A 37 -46.73 -34.65 -8.24
C LYS A 37 -45.75 -35.84 -8.18
N GLY A 38 -46.24 -37.02 -7.79
CA GLY A 38 -45.45 -38.23 -7.56
C GLY A 38 -44.83 -38.37 -6.17
N SER A 39 -44.93 -37.37 -5.29
CA SER A 39 -44.45 -37.49 -3.90
C SER A 39 -45.42 -38.31 -3.04
N GLN A 40 -44.97 -38.73 -1.85
CA GLN A 40 -45.81 -39.33 -0.81
C GLN A 40 -45.99 -38.30 0.29
N PHE A 41 -47.22 -38.04 0.70
CA PHE A 41 -47.50 -37.07 1.75
C PHE A 41 -48.55 -37.60 2.70
N LYS A 42 -48.34 -37.39 4.00
CA LYS A 42 -49.25 -37.79 5.06
C LYS A 42 -49.69 -36.55 5.84
N LEU A 43 -50.97 -36.23 5.75
CA LEU A 43 -51.56 -35.06 6.39
C LEU A 43 -52.10 -35.45 7.77
N GLN A 44 -51.41 -35.04 8.83
CA GLN A 44 -51.85 -35.30 10.21
C GLN A 44 -52.91 -34.33 10.70
N CYS A 45 -53.92 -34.86 11.40
CA CYS A 45 -54.92 -34.06 12.09
C CYS A 45 -54.51 -33.79 13.54
N LEU A 46 -53.53 -32.89 13.72
CA LEU A 46 -53.00 -32.55 15.05
C LEU A 46 -54.05 -31.86 15.93
N THR A 47 -54.17 -32.30 17.19
CA THR A 47 -54.96 -31.66 18.26
C THR A 47 -54.03 -30.99 19.28
N GLU A 48 -54.49 -29.92 19.93
CA GLU A 48 -53.71 -29.19 20.96
C GLU A 48 -53.75 -29.86 22.35
N SER A 49 -54.51 -30.94 22.50
CA SER A 49 -54.68 -31.67 23.76
C SER A 49 -54.85 -33.16 23.48
N ASP A 50 -54.38 -34.01 24.39
CA ASP A 50 -54.57 -35.46 24.32
C ASP A 50 -56.04 -35.79 24.61
N LEU A 51 -56.79 -36.19 23.58
CA LEU A 51 -58.19 -36.61 23.71
C LEU A 51 -58.28 -38.11 23.98
N LEU A 52 -59.18 -38.51 24.88
CA LEU A 52 -59.51 -39.92 25.10
C LEU A 52 -60.47 -40.41 24.00
N ALA A 53 -60.12 -41.54 23.37
CA ALA A 53 -60.84 -42.18 22.26
C ALA A 53 -61.21 -41.22 21.10
N PRO A 54 -60.22 -40.61 20.41
CA PRO A 54 -60.48 -39.68 19.32
C PRO A 54 -61.01 -40.40 18.08
N GLU A 55 -62.13 -39.90 17.54
CA GLU A 55 -62.66 -40.27 16.23
C GLU A 55 -62.33 -39.17 15.22
N TYR A 56 -61.70 -39.56 14.11
CA TYR A 56 -61.30 -38.65 13.04
C TYR A 56 -62.24 -38.76 11.85
N SER A 57 -62.50 -37.63 11.20
CA SER A 57 -63.26 -37.59 9.95
C SER A 57 -62.67 -36.57 8.99
N TRP A 58 -62.40 -37.02 7.77
CA TRP A 58 -61.83 -36.20 6.72
C TRP A 58 -62.85 -35.85 5.65
N SER A 59 -62.70 -34.67 5.07
CA SER A 59 -63.55 -34.25 3.96
C SER A 59 -62.80 -33.28 3.04
N PHE A 60 -63.13 -33.33 1.75
CA PHE A 60 -62.37 -32.66 0.69
C PHE A 60 -63.30 -31.80 -0.19
N ILE A 61 -62.82 -30.62 -0.57
CA ILE A 61 -63.38 -29.79 -1.62
C ILE A 61 -62.33 -29.64 -2.69
N HIS A 62 -62.63 -30.12 -3.90
CA HIS A 62 -61.81 -29.84 -5.05
C HIS A 62 -61.99 -28.37 -5.45
N GLN A 63 -60.89 -27.61 -5.51
CA GLN A 63 -60.89 -26.27 -6.10
C GLN A 63 -60.31 -26.37 -7.52
N PRO A 64 -61.10 -26.21 -8.58
CA PRO A 64 -60.57 -26.00 -9.92
C PRO A 64 -60.03 -24.57 -10.01
N ASN A 65 -58.91 -24.41 -10.73
CA ASN A 65 -58.23 -23.14 -10.99
C ASN A 65 -59.19 -21.94 -11.11
N GLY A 66 -59.13 -21.02 -10.14
CA GLY A 66 -59.54 -19.63 -10.31
C GLY A 66 -61.01 -19.23 -10.13
N SER A 67 -61.94 -20.10 -9.69
CA SER A 67 -63.32 -19.66 -9.38
C SER A 67 -63.58 -19.49 -7.88
N LYS A 68 -63.92 -18.28 -7.44
CA LYS A 68 -64.43 -17.98 -6.09
C LYS A 68 -65.95 -18.24 -6.04
N ASP A 69 -66.37 -19.50 -5.96
CA ASP A 69 -67.74 -19.86 -5.57
C ASP A 69 -67.74 -20.55 -4.20
N VAL A 70 -68.49 -20.01 -3.25
CA VAL A 70 -68.34 -20.23 -1.80
C VAL A 70 -69.27 -21.33 -1.24
N ASN A 71 -70.01 -22.07 -2.07
CA ASN A 71 -70.92 -23.14 -1.60
C ASN A 71 -70.74 -24.47 -2.33
N ILE A 72 -69.52 -25.02 -2.31
CA ILE A 72 -69.29 -26.43 -2.69
C ILE A 72 -69.32 -27.28 -1.41
N PRO A 73 -70.20 -28.29 -1.29
CA PRO A 73 -70.26 -29.15 -0.10
C PRO A 73 -68.98 -30.00 -0.01
N PHE A 74 -68.45 -30.11 1.22
CA PHE A 74 -67.34 -31.01 1.51
C PHE A 74 -67.72 -32.46 1.21
N THR A 75 -66.95 -33.15 0.37
CA THR A 75 -67.12 -34.56 0.09
C THR A 75 -66.46 -35.36 1.22
N PRO A 76 -67.20 -36.18 2.00
CA PRO A 76 -66.59 -36.98 3.06
C PRO A 76 -65.66 -38.03 2.45
N LEU A 77 -64.44 -38.11 2.98
CA LEU A 77 -63.50 -39.18 2.65
C LEU A 77 -63.79 -40.38 3.57
N LYS A 78 -63.55 -41.60 3.09
CA LYS A 78 -63.74 -42.83 3.89
C LYS A 78 -62.65 -43.03 4.96
N ASP A 79 -61.68 -42.11 5.02
CA ASP A 79 -60.56 -42.17 5.95
C ASP A 79 -60.99 -41.70 7.34
N THR A 80 -60.79 -42.58 8.32
CA THR A 80 -61.09 -42.38 9.74
C THR A 80 -59.82 -42.39 10.60
N ASP A 81 -58.64 -42.47 9.98
CA ASP A 81 -57.38 -42.47 10.68
C ASP A 81 -56.97 -41.04 11.05
N GLU A 82 -56.07 -40.94 12.04
CA GLU A 82 -55.50 -39.68 12.50
C GLU A 82 -54.81 -38.88 11.38
N ALA A 83 -54.37 -39.56 10.33
CA ALA A 83 -53.60 -38.97 9.26
C ALA A 83 -53.98 -39.53 7.89
N LEU A 84 -54.34 -38.62 6.98
CA LEU A 84 -54.73 -38.91 5.61
C LEU A 84 -53.48 -39.10 4.73
N GLU A 85 -53.37 -40.24 4.04
CA GLU A 85 -52.25 -40.53 3.14
C GLU A 85 -52.59 -40.21 1.67
N LEU A 86 -51.74 -39.40 1.03
CA LEU A 86 -51.77 -39.08 -0.40
C LEU A 86 -50.55 -39.72 -1.06
N ASN A 87 -50.75 -40.83 -1.78
CA ASN A 87 -49.67 -41.61 -2.37
C ASN A 87 -50.12 -42.39 -3.63
N PRO A 88 -49.56 -42.10 -4.82
CA PRO A 88 -48.75 -40.93 -5.14
C PRO A 88 -49.62 -39.65 -5.19
N VAL A 89 -49.05 -38.50 -4.80
CA VAL A 89 -49.70 -37.20 -4.96
C VAL A 89 -49.89 -36.88 -6.45
N ASP A 90 -51.05 -36.34 -6.83
CA ASP A 90 -51.43 -36.04 -8.21
C ASP A 90 -52.30 -34.77 -8.24
N LEU A 91 -52.46 -34.14 -9.41
CA LEU A 91 -53.08 -32.83 -9.55
C LEU A 91 -54.51 -32.74 -9.01
N HIS A 92 -55.28 -33.83 -9.08
CA HIS A 92 -56.64 -33.89 -8.56
C HIS A 92 -56.72 -33.86 -7.02
N HIS A 93 -55.60 -34.04 -6.32
CA HIS A 93 -55.50 -33.86 -4.88
C HIS A 93 -55.37 -32.38 -4.46
N ALA A 94 -55.34 -31.43 -5.41
CA ALA A 94 -55.35 -30.00 -5.08
C ALA A 94 -56.75 -29.53 -4.65
N GLY A 95 -56.82 -28.89 -3.47
CA GLY A 95 -58.08 -28.41 -2.90
C GLY A 95 -58.02 -28.20 -1.40
N ILE A 96 -59.19 -28.06 -0.78
CA ILE A 96 -59.31 -27.79 0.66
C ILE A 96 -59.72 -29.06 1.39
N TYR A 97 -58.86 -29.50 2.31
CA TYR A 97 -59.12 -30.61 3.20
C TYR A 97 -59.59 -30.09 4.55
N LYS A 98 -60.58 -30.74 5.15
CA LYS A 98 -61.06 -30.45 6.48
C LYS A 98 -61.06 -31.73 7.29
N CYS A 99 -60.29 -31.73 8.37
CA CYS A 99 -60.36 -32.74 9.40
C CYS A 99 -61.24 -32.26 10.55
N VAL A 100 -62.05 -33.17 11.08
CA VAL A 100 -62.81 -32.97 12.31
C VAL A 100 -62.50 -34.13 13.25
N VAL A 101 -62.00 -33.81 14.44
CA VAL A 101 -61.74 -34.75 15.54
C VAL A 101 -62.84 -34.60 16.58
N ARG A 102 -63.38 -35.72 17.05
CA ARG A 102 -64.29 -35.76 18.19
C ARG A 102 -63.69 -36.68 19.24
N GLY A 103 -63.61 -36.24 20.49
CA GLY A 103 -63.10 -37.07 21.58
C GLY A 103 -63.54 -36.52 22.93
N PHE A 104 -63.15 -37.20 23.99
CA PHE A 104 -63.47 -36.80 25.35
C PHE A 104 -62.26 -36.08 25.98
N SER A 105 -62.50 -34.86 26.47
CA SER A 105 -61.65 -34.20 27.46
C SER A 105 -62.13 -34.59 28.86
N GLU A 106 -61.32 -34.35 29.90
CA GLU A 106 -61.66 -34.66 31.30
C GLU A 106 -63.02 -34.08 31.75
N THR A 107 -63.55 -33.04 31.08
CA THR A 107 -64.78 -32.35 31.48
C THR A 107 -65.90 -32.31 30.42
N ALA A 108 -65.65 -32.65 29.15
CA ALA A 108 -66.66 -32.57 28.08
C ALA A 108 -66.26 -33.33 26.79
N ILE A 109 -67.24 -33.58 25.93
CA ILE A 109 -66.98 -33.95 24.52
C ILE A 109 -66.45 -32.73 23.79
N VAL A 110 -65.24 -32.83 23.25
CA VAL A 110 -64.58 -31.79 22.48
C VAL A 110 -64.63 -32.15 20.99
N LYS A 111 -65.00 -31.17 20.17
CA LYS A 111 -64.99 -31.29 18.71
C LYS A 111 -64.09 -30.22 18.12
N THR A 112 -62.98 -30.63 17.54
CA THR A 112 -62.00 -29.73 16.92
C THR A 112 -62.06 -29.87 15.41
N LYS A 113 -62.02 -28.74 14.70
CA LYS A 113 -62.00 -28.69 13.23
C LYS A 113 -60.71 -28.00 12.79
N ARG A 114 -59.99 -28.61 11.84
CA ARG A 114 -58.87 -27.99 11.12
C ARG A 114 -59.06 -28.09 9.63
N THR A 115 -58.63 -27.05 8.92
CA THR A 115 -58.78 -26.94 7.47
C THR A 115 -57.41 -26.66 6.86
N PHE A 116 -57.05 -27.36 5.80
CA PHE A 116 -55.78 -27.30 5.09
C PHE A 116 -56.05 -27.00 3.63
N SER A 117 -55.29 -26.10 3.01
CA SER A 117 -55.32 -25.90 1.57
C SER A 117 -54.13 -26.61 0.95
N ILE A 118 -54.35 -27.55 0.03
CA ILE A 118 -53.28 -28.28 -0.67
C ILE A 118 -53.18 -27.78 -2.10
N SER A 119 -51.97 -27.40 -2.51
CA SER A 119 -51.61 -27.09 -3.89
C SER A 119 -50.61 -28.12 -4.42
N VAL A 120 -50.85 -28.67 -5.62
CA VAL A 120 -49.99 -29.69 -6.24
C VAL A 120 -49.31 -29.14 -7.50
N PHE A 121 -48.00 -29.29 -7.62
CA PHE A 121 -47.21 -28.83 -8.77
C PHE A 121 -46.67 -30.00 -9.60
N GLU A 122 -46.68 -29.88 -10.93
CA GLU A 122 -46.09 -30.88 -11.85
C GLU A 122 -44.55 -30.84 -11.88
N SER A 123 -43.95 -29.68 -11.64
CA SER A 123 -42.51 -29.48 -11.50
C SER A 123 -42.24 -28.20 -10.71
N LEU A 124 -41.24 -28.19 -9.83
CA LEU A 124 -40.79 -26.95 -9.16
C LEU A 124 -40.28 -25.96 -10.23
N PRO A 125 -40.72 -24.68 -10.23
CA PRO A 125 -39.96 -23.67 -10.95
C PRO A 125 -38.58 -23.60 -10.31
N LEU A 126 -37.53 -23.84 -11.09
CA LEU A 126 -36.17 -23.59 -10.65
C LEU A 126 -36.05 -22.08 -10.45
N ILE A 127 -36.05 -21.64 -9.19
CA ILE A 127 -35.76 -20.26 -8.82
C ILE A 127 -34.31 -20.25 -8.33
N THR A 128 -33.42 -19.64 -9.10
CA THR A 128 -32.04 -19.43 -8.67
C THR A 128 -31.91 -18.04 -8.06
N TRP A 129 -31.33 -17.93 -6.86
CA TRP A 129 -31.01 -16.66 -6.22
C TRP A 129 -29.53 -16.35 -6.39
N GLN A 130 -29.23 -15.11 -6.74
CA GLN A 130 -27.87 -14.58 -6.87
C GLN A 130 -27.79 -13.24 -6.14
N PHE A 131 -26.62 -12.99 -5.55
CA PHE A 131 -26.31 -11.74 -4.86
C PHE A 131 -25.22 -11.02 -5.66
N LEU A 132 -25.41 -9.73 -5.90
CA LEU A 132 -24.51 -8.91 -6.71
C LEU A 132 -24.24 -7.60 -5.98
N GLU A 133 -22.97 -7.28 -5.78
CA GLU A 133 -22.54 -6.00 -5.23
C GLU A 133 -22.06 -5.10 -6.37
N GLY A 134 -22.47 -3.83 -6.33
CA GLY A 134 -21.99 -2.80 -7.24
C GLY A 134 -21.66 -1.51 -6.51
N THR A 135 -20.80 -0.68 -7.09
CA THR A 135 -20.40 0.61 -6.53
C THR A 135 -21.13 1.74 -7.24
N GLU A 136 -21.62 2.72 -6.48
CA GLU A 136 -22.27 3.92 -7.01
C GLU A 136 -21.39 4.60 -8.08
N GLY A 137 -21.97 4.94 -9.23
CA GLY A 137 -21.29 5.54 -10.37
C GLY A 137 -20.65 4.56 -11.37
N GLU A 138 -20.43 3.30 -10.98
CA GLU A 138 -19.84 2.28 -11.85
C GLU A 138 -20.90 1.51 -12.64
N PRO A 139 -20.56 0.95 -13.82
CA PRO A 139 -21.45 0.07 -14.55
C PRO A 139 -21.55 -1.30 -13.88
N VAL A 140 -22.73 -1.92 -13.92
CA VAL A 140 -22.92 -3.30 -13.46
C VAL A 140 -23.71 -4.11 -14.48
N THR A 141 -23.35 -5.39 -14.63
CA THR A 141 -24.08 -6.34 -15.45
C THR A 141 -24.92 -7.25 -14.56
N LEU A 142 -26.24 -7.21 -14.74
CA LEU A 142 -27.16 -8.16 -14.12
C LEU A 142 -27.19 -9.44 -14.97
N PRO A 143 -26.66 -10.57 -14.47
CA PRO A 143 -26.56 -11.79 -15.23
C PRO A 143 -27.93 -12.44 -15.42
N CYS A 144 -28.20 -12.92 -16.63
CA CYS A 144 -29.30 -13.84 -16.89
C CYS A 144 -28.93 -14.83 -17.99
N LEU A 145 -28.37 -15.95 -17.57
CA LEU A 145 -27.76 -16.96 -18.46
C LEU A 145 -28.54 -18.28 -18.39
N VAL A 146 -28.66 -18.95 -19.53
CA VAL A 146 -29.20 -20.32 -19.59
C VAL A 146 -28.10 -21.32 -19.19
N PRO A 147 -28.37 -22.30 -18.30
CA PRO A 147 -27.39 -23.31 -17.91
C PRO A 147 -26.79 -24.08 -19.10
N PRO A 148 -25.46 -24.32 -19.13
CA PRO A 148 -24.73 -24.87 -20.27
C PRO A 148 -25.22 -26.26 -20.72
N GLU A 149 -25.77 -27.06 -19.82
CA GLU A 149 -26.29 -28.40 -20.11
C GLU A 149 -27.47 -28.41 -21.10
N ARG A 150 -28.14 -27.27 -21.30
CA ARG A 150 -29.35 -27.14 -22.14
C ARG A 150 -29.17 -26.23 -23.36
N VAL A 151 -27.94 -25.75 -23.59
CA VAL A 151 -27.57 -24.82 -24.67
C VAL A 151 -27.73 -25.43 -26.07
N ASN A 152 -27.60 -26.75 -26.21
CA ASN A 152 -27.63 -27.43 -27.52
C ASN A 152 -29.03 -27.63 -28.13
N SER A 153 -30.11 -27.26 -27.43
CA SER A 153 -31.49 -27.58 -27.84
C SER A 153 -32.29 -26.42 -28.44
N TYR A 154 -31.81 -25.16 -28.34
CA TYR A 154 -32.64 -23.99 -28.65
C TYR A 154 -31.86 -22.87 -29.36
N LYS A 155 -32.51 -22.21 -30.33
CA LYS A 155 -31.92 -21.10 -31.13
C LYS A 155 -32.20 -19.70 -30.57
N PHE A 156 -33.27 -19.52 -29.80
CA PHE A 156 -33.69 -18.22 -29.27
C PHE A 156 -34.30 -18.38 -27.88
N ILE A 157 -34.02 -17.42 -26.99
CA ILE A 157 -34.61 -17.32 -25.65
C ILE A 157 -35.44 -16.05 -25.59
N ASN A 158 -36.60 -16.11 -24.93
CA ASN A 158 -37.41 -14.93 -24.65
C ASN A 158 -37.22 -14.56 -23.18
N VAL A 159 -36.62 -13.40 -22.96
CA VAL A 159 -36.18 -12.93 -21.64
C VAL A 159 -36.94 -11.65 -21.26
N LYS A 160 -37.51 -11.65 -20.05
CA LYS A 160 -38.14 -10.47 -19.46
C LYS A 160 -37.51 -10.13 -18.13
N TRP A 161 -37.26 -8.84 -17.91
CA TRP A 161 -36.69 -8.34 -16.68
C TRP A 161 -37.72 -7.56 -15.87
N PHE A 162 -37.68 -7.73 -14.56
CA PHE A 162 -38.53 -7.02 -13.61
C PHE A 162 -37.68 -6.51 -12.44
N LYS A 163 -38.00 -5.31 -11.95
CA LYS A 163 -37.54 -4.83 -10.64
C LYS A 163 -38.66 -5.10 -9.62
N VAL A 164 -38.33 -5.81 -8.56
CA VAL A 164 -39.26 -6.36 -7.57
C VAL A 164 -38.99 -5.67 -6.23
N LYS A 165 -40.01 -5.05 -5.64
CA LYS A 165 -39.88 -4.41 -4.32
C LYS A 165 -40.12 -5.40 -3.16
N GLU A 166 -41.00 -6.39 -3.35
CA GLU A 166 -41.34 -7.43 -2.36
C GLU A 166 -41.70 -8.74 -3.09
N LEU A 167 -41.41 -9.90 -2.49
CA LEU A 167 -41.63 -11.24 -3.08
C LEU A 167 -43.10 -11.70 -3.13
N GLU A 168 -44.07 -10.82 -2.85
CA GLU A 168 -45.50 -11.16 -2.91
C GLU A 168 -46.07 -11.01 -4.33
N PRO A 169 -46.80 -12.01 -4.85
CA PRO A 169 -47.37 -11.94 -6.18
C PRO A 169 -48.49 -10.89 -6.26
N GLY A 170 -48.27 -9.85 -7.07
CA GLY A 170 -49.37 -9.13 -7.73
C GLY A 170 -49.47 -7.61 -7.58
N PHE A 171 -48.63 -6.92 -6.80
CA PHE A 171 -48.85 -5.47 -6.59
C PHE A 171 -47.64 -4.53 -6.69
N ASN A 172 -46.37 -4.99 -6.71
CA ASN A 172 -45.21 -4.09 -6.71
C ASN A 172 -44.04 -4.53 -7.64
N GLU A 173 -44.33 -4.89 -8.89
CA GLU A 173 -43.32 -5.26 -9.89
C GLU A 173 -43.28 -4.24 -11.05
N GLN A 174 -42.09 -3.80 -11.46
CA GLN A 174 -41.88 -2.92 -12.62
C GLN A 174 -41.15 -3.68 -13.73
N GLU A 175 -41.79 -3.88 -14.90
CA GLU A 175 -41.14 -4.47 -16.07
C GLU A 175 -40.06 -3.51 -16.61
N LEU A 176 -38.83 -4.00 -16.71
CA LEU A 176 -37.70 -3.28 -17.29
C LEU A 176 -37.69 -3.51 -18.80
N LYS A 177 -37.39 -2.45 -19.57
CA LYS A 177 -37.31 -2.49 -21.03
C LYS A 177 -35.89 -2.11 -21.47
N PRO A 178 -34.94 -3.07 -21.51
CA PRO A 178 -33.57 -2.78 -21.90
C PRO A 178 -33.49 -2.43 -23.39
N VAL A 179 -32.58 -1.52 -23.73
CA VAL A 179 -32.39 -1.00 -25.09
C VAL A 179 -31.15 -1.61 -25.72
N VAL A 180 -31.17 -1.85 -27.04
CA VAL A 180 -29.99 -2.31 -27.79
C VAL A 180 -29.06 -1.13 -28.05
N ARG A 181 -27.76 -1.25 -27.75
CA ARG A 181 -26.75 -0.23 -28.10
C ARG A 181 -26.58 -0.18 -29.62
N SER A 182 -27.27 0.75 -30.30
CA SER A 182 -27.00 1.01 -31.72
C SER A 182 -25.68 1.77 -31.87
N GLN A 183 -24.82 1.35 -32.79
CA GLN A 183 -23.54 2.03 -33.08
C GLN A 183 -23.71 3.39 -33.80
N SER A 184 -24.92 3.95 -33.93
CA SER A 184 -25.21 5.03 -34.89
C SER A 184 -25.95 6.27 -34.36
N SER A 185 -26.07 6.51 -33.05
CA SER A 185 -26.76 7.73 -32.58
C SER A 185 -26.16 8.38 -31.33
N ILE A 186 -24.88 8.77 -31.41
CA ILE A 186 -24.35 9.88 -30.58
C ILE A 186 -24.73 11.18 -31.29
N LYS A 187 -26.02 11.55 -31.33
CA LYS A 187 -26.50 12.89 -31.72
C LYS A 187 -28.03 13.04 -31.65
N GLU A 188 -28.66 12.61 -30.56
CA GLU A 188 -29.94 13.22 -30.18
C GLU A 188 -29.84 13.66 -28.72
N LYS A 189 -30.32 14.88 -28.45
CA LYS A 189 -30.46 15.44 -27.11
C LYS A 189 -31.43 14.57 -26.32
N GLU A 190 -30.92 13.53 -25.66
CA GLU A 190 -31.71 12.73 -24.74
C GLU A 190 -31.84 13.47 -23.41
N THR A 191 -33.09 13.61 -22.96
CA THR A 191 -33.43 14.09 -21.62
C THR A 191 -32.82 13.17 -20.57
N PRO A 192 -32.16 13.71 -19.52
CA PRO A 192 -31.60 12.90 -18.43
C PRO A 192 -32.71 12.08 -17.75
N GLY A 193 -32.55 10.76 -17.70
CA GLY A 193 -33.36 9.88 -16.84
C GLY A 193 -34.32 8.90 -17.52
N THR A 194 -34.39 8.81 -18.86
CA THR A 194 -35.43 7.98 -19.51
C THR A 194 -35.00 6.55 -19.89
N ARG A 195 -33.70 6.24 -20.03
CA ARG A 195 -33.20 4.90 -20.44
C ARG A 195 -31.85 4.58 -19.80
N ARG A 196 -31.82 3.77 -18.73
CA ARG A 196 -30.60 3.39 -17.98
C ARG A 196 -30.19 1.92 -18.10
N PHE A 197 -31.03 1.08 -18.72
CA PHE A 197 -30.80 -0.36 -18.86
C PHE A 197 -30.55 -0.73 -20.32
N TYR A 198 -29.48 -1.49 -20.58
CA TYR A 198 -29.06 -1.90 -21.92
C TYR A 198 -28.90 -3.42 -22.00
N TRP A 199 -29.11 -4.01 -23.16
CA TRP A 199 -28.74 -5.42 -23.37
C TRP A 199 -27.21 -5.56 -23.38
N ALA A 200 -26.67 -6.54 -22.64
CA ALA A 200 -25.22 -6.76 -22.54
C ALA A 200 -24.59 -7.29 -23.84
N SER A 201 -25.38 -7.99 -24.66
CA SER A 201 -25.00 -8.48 -25.98
C SER A 201 -26.14 -8.26 -26.99
N ASP A 202 -25.80 -8.21 -28.28
CA ASP A 202 -26.80 -8.25 -29.35
C ASP A 202 -27.54 -9.59 -29.23
N LEU A 203 -28.85 -9.56 -28.95
CA LEU A 203 -29.85 -10.62 -28.68
C LEU A 203 -29.77 -11.93 -29.54
N THR A 204 -28.59 -12.50 -29.72
CA THR A 204 -28.25 -13.52 -30.72
C THR A 204 -27.54 -14.73 -30.11
N ARG A 205 -27.26 -14.70 -28.81
CA ARG A 205 -26.69 -15.82 -28.05
C ARG A 205 -27.48 -15.97 -26.76
N LEU A 206 -27.35 -17.10 -26.09
CA LEU A 206 -28.14 -17.52 -24.93
C LEU A 206 -27.90 -16.70 -23.64
N ASP A 207 -27.74 -15.39 -23.80
CA ASP A 207 -27.37 -14.40 -22.81
C ASP A 207 -28.44 -13.30 -22.79
N GLY A 208 -29.25 -13.32 -21.73
CA GLY A 208 -30.28 -12.32 -21.46
C GLY A 208 -29.81 -11.24 -20.50
N SER A 209 -28.50 -11.11 -20.26
CA SER A 209 -27.96 -10.18 -19.27
C SER A 209 -28.16 -8.72 -19.70
N ILE A 210 -28.31 -7.85 -18.70
CA ILE A 210 -28.52 -6.41 -18.91
C ILE A 210 -27.46 -5.61 -18.17
N ASN A 211 -27.04 -4.49 -18.76
CA ASN A 211 -26.09 -3.54 -18.18
C ASN A 211 -26.82 -2.31 -17.65
N ILE A 212 -26.38 -1.85 -16.48
CA ILE A 212 -26.68 -0.53 -15.92
C ILE A 212 -25.39 0.28 -16.06
N ASP A 213 -25.41 1.43 -16.73
CA ASP A 213 -24.18 2.16 -17.09
C ASP A 213 -23.54 2.94 -15.93
N SER A 214 -24.34 3.36 -14.95
CA SER A 214 -23.89 4.10 -13.77
C SER A 214 -24.86 3.79 -12.65
N LEU A 215 -24.43 3.07 -11.62
CA LEU A 215 -25.29 2.72 -10.49
C LEU A 215 -25.66 3.93 -9.63
N GLU A 216 -26.93 4.00 -9.22
CA GLU A 216 -27.44 4.99 -8.26
C GLU A 216 -27.95 4.28 -7.00
N PRO A 217 -28.01 4.95 -5.83
CA PRO A 217 -28.53 4.35 -4.60
C PRO A 217 -29.96 3.82 -4.73
N GLY A 218 -30.77 4.39 -5.64
CA GLY A 218 -32.12 3.92 -5.93
C GLY A 218 -32.18 2.62 -6.75
N ASP A 219 -31.05 2.11 -7.25
CA ASP A 219 -30.97 0.86 -8.00
C ASP A 219 -30.86 -0.37 -7.10
N GLU A 220 -30.53 -0.20 -5.82
CA GLU A 220 -30.54 -1.27 -4.81
C GLU A 220 -31.95 -1.90 -4.73
N SER A 221 -32.05 -3.17 -5.16
CA SER A 221 -33.34 -3.86 -5.29
C SER A 221 -33.17 -5.32 -5.65
N LEU A 222 -34.28 -6.05 -5.61
CA LEU A 222 -34.37 -7.41 -6.14
C LEU A 222 -34.80 -7.36 -7.60
N TYR A 223 -34.01 -7.93 -8.50
CA TYR A 223 -34.30 -8.04 -9.92
C TYR A 223 -34.70 -9.46 -10.25
N ARG A 224 -35.68 -9.63 -11.15
CA ARG A 224 -36.12 -10.93 -11.63
C ARG A 224 -35.96 -11.03 -13.12
N CYS A 225 -35.27 -12.07 -13.57
CA CYS A 225 -35.19 -12.47 -14.96
C CYS A 225 -36.08 -13.69 -15.22
N ASP A 226 -37.08 -13.54 -16.09
CA ASP A 226 -37.95 -14.62 -16.52
C ASP A 226 -37.48 -15.12 -17.90
N ILE A 227 -37.00 -16.37 -17.95
CA ILE A 227 -36.52 -17.02 -19.17
C ILE A 227 -37.61 -17.96 -19.69
N SER A 228 -37.97 -17.84 -20.96
CA SER A 228 -38.91 -18.73 -21.63
C SER A 228 -38.37 -19.26 -22.96
N THR A 229 -38.33 -20.58 -23.08
CA THR A 229 -37.77 -21.28 -24.26
C THR A 229 -38.60 -22.53 -24.57
N GLY A 230 -39.52 -22.44 -25.53
CA GLY A 230 -40.45 -23.55 -25.83
C GLY A 230 -41.35 -23.88 -24.63
N SER A 231 -41.25 -25.10 -24.11
CA SER A 231 -41.96 -25.53 -22.89
C SER A 231 -41.23 -25.18 -21.58
N TYR A 232 -39.98 -24.70 -21.66
CA TYR A 232 -39.16 -24.39 -20.50
C TYR A 232 -39.44 -22.97 -19.99
N LYS A 233 -39.61 -22.86 -18.68
CA LYS A 233 -39.72 -21.58 -17.96
C LYS A 233 -38.83 -21.64 -16.72
N GLU A 234 -37.95 -20.67 -16.59
CA GLU A 234 -37.07 -20.50 -15.44
C GLU A 234 -37.13 -19.07 -14.94
N LYS A 235 -36.93 -18.88 -13.63
CA LYS A 235 -36.87 -17.56 -13.01
C LYS A 235 -35.55 -17.43 -12.26
N GLN A 236 -34.81 -16.36 -12.53
CA GLN A 236 -33.60 -16.03 -11.81
C GLN A 236 -33.84 -14.75 -11.02
N LEU A 237 -33.48 -14.73 -9.74
CA LEU A 237 -33.57 -13.58 -8.85
C LEU A 237 -32.15 -13.09 -8.54
N ILE A 238 -31.93 -11.79 -8.73
CA ILE A 238 -30.66 -11.11 -8.49
C ILE A 238 -30.91 -10.01 -7.48
N GLU A 239 -30.35 -10.15 -6.28
CA GLU A 239 -30.32 -9.08 -5.28
C GLU A 239 -29.11 -8.19 -5.56
N LEU A 240 -29.36 -6.93 -5.92
CA LEU A 240 -28.31 -5.94 -6.17
C LEU A 240 -28.18 -5.02 -4.95
N VAL A 241 -27.00 -4.97 -4.36
CA VAL A 241 -26.63 -4.03 -3.29
C VAL A 241 -25.72 -2.95 -3.86
N VAL A 242 -26.05 -1.68 -3.62
CA VAL A 242 -25.26 -0.54 -4.13
C VAL A 242 -24.45 0.06 -2.99
N GLN A 243 -23.14 -0.18 -3.01
CA GLN A 243 -22.21 0.46 -2.09
C GLN A 243 -21.94 1.90 -2.54
N ARG A 244 -21.93 2.83 -1.59
CA ARG A 244 -21.50 4.21 -1.87
C ARG A 244 -20.08 4.22 -2.40
N ALA A 245 -19.80 5.08 -3.36
CA ALA A 245 -18.44 5.27 -3.84
C ALA A 245 -17.53 5.66 -2.66
N PRO A 246 -16.35 5.03 -2.51
CA PRO A 246 -15.40 5.45 -1.50
C PRO A 246 -15.00 6.91 -1.76
N PRO A 247 -14.71 7.71 -0.71
CA PRO A 247 -14.22 9.06 -0.91
C PRO A 247 -12.94 9.04 -1.76
N PRO A 248 -12.67 10.08 -2.57
CA PRO A 248 -11.43 10.19 -3.30
C PRO A 248 -10.24 9.99 -2.36
N ARG A 249 -9.24 9.22 -2.80
CA ARG A 249 -8.05 8.86 -2.01
C ARG A 249 -7.40 10.07 -1.33
N CYS A 250 -7.39 11.21 -2.01
CA CYS A 250 -6.76 12.45 -1.54
C CYS A 250 -7.69 13.43 -0.81
N LEU A 251 -8.93 13.04 -0.48
CA LEU A 251 -9.85 13.89 0.28
C LEU A 251 -9.22 14.28 1.63
N ASN A 252 -9.13 15.58 1.92
CA ASN A 252 -8.46 16.19 3.08
C ASN A 252 -6.93 15.97 3.18
N HIS A 253 -6.28 15.45 2.14
CA HIS A 253 -4.85 15.15 2.14
C HIS A 253 -4.02 16.07 1.23
N SER A 254 -4.66 17.04 0.55
CA SER A 254 -4.02 17.99 -0.37
C SER A 254 -3.60 19.32 0.27
N HIS A 255 -3.82 19.50 1.58
CA HIS A 255 -3.43 20.73 2.28
C HIS A 255 -1.91 20.92 2.26
N PRO A 256 -1.39 22.16 2.24
CA PRO A 256 0.04 22.44 2.40
C PRO A 256 0.62 21.91 3.72
N TRP A 257 1.95 21.75 3.78
CA TRP A 257 2.62 21.42 5.04
C TRP A 257 2.34 22.47 6.12
N GLU A 258 2.22 22.04 7.38
CA GLU A 258 1.88 22.93 8.49
C GLU A 258 2.99 23.94 8.80
N ALA A 259 2.60 25.12 9.29
CA ALA A 259 3.58 26.13 9.69
C ALA A 259 4.40 25.67 10.92
N CYS A 260 5.67 26.05 10.95
CA CYS A 260 6.52 25.87 12.13
C CYS A 260 6.08 26.82 13.26
N PRO A 261 5.75 26.31 14.46
CA PRO A 261 5.52 27.15 15.62
C PRO A 261 6.85 27.77 16.08
N ASP A 262 6.87 29.10 16.23
CA ASP A 262 8.06 29.87 16.66
C ASP A 262 9.34 29.51 15.86
N PRO A 263 9.45 29.97 14.60
CA PRO A 263 10.53 29.57 13.69
C PRO A 263 11.93 29.99 14.15
N ASP A 264 12.04 30.90 15.12
CA ASP A 264 13.32 31.40 15.62
C ASP A 264 13.81 30.63 16.87
N SER A 265 13.07 29.62 17.34
CA SER A 265 13.48 28.85 18.51
C SER A 265 14.74 28.03 18.24
N LYS A 266 15.74 28.21 19.11
CA LYS A 266 17.01 27.45 19.07
C LYS A 266 16.82 25.96 19.38
N SER A 267 15.69 25.54 19.96
CA SER A 267 15.42 24.13 20.25
C SER A 267 15.26 23.31 18.96
N TRP A 268 14.72 23.90 17.89
CA TRP A 268 14.48 23.21 16.62
C TRP A 268 15.78 22.82 15.93
N GLU A 269 16.80 23.69 16.00
CA GLU A 269 18.14 23.38 15.50
C GLU A 269 18.74 22.15 16.21
N ALA A 270 18.60 22.10 17.53
CA ALA A 270 19.16 21.02 18.34
C ALA A 270 18.46 19.69 18.02
N ILE A 271 17.13 19.69 17.93
CA ILE A 271 16.34 18.51 17.53
C ILE A 271 16.77 18.03 16.15
N LEU A 272 16.81 18.93 15.14
CA LEU A 272 17.20 18.55 13.79
C LEU A 272 18.61 17.96 13.75
N ARG A 273 19.57 18.60 14.43
CA ARG A 273 20.95 18.12 14.52
C ARG A 273 21.01 16.73 15.13
N GLU A 274 20.20 16.46 16.16
CA GLU A 274 20.16 15.15 16.81
C GLU A 274 19.61 14.08 15.87
N SER A 275 18.44 14.32 15.29
CA SER A 275 17.83 13.46 14.27
C SER A 275 18.77 13.17 13.10
N LEU A 276 19.45 14.18 12.57
CA LEU A 276 20.40 14.01 11.47
C LEU A 276 21.62 13.18 11.86
N THR A 277 22.10 13.28 13.11
CA THR A 277 23.21 12.44 13.59
C THR A 277 22.78 10.99 13.66
N GLU A 278 21.62 10.72 14.25
CA GLU A 278 21.07 9.37 14.34
C GLU A 278 20.81 8.77 12.95
N PHE A 279 20.14 9.53 12.08
CA PHE A 279 19.89 9.18 10.68
C PHE A 279 21.19 8.83 9.94
N SER A 280 22.25 9.61 10.14
CA SER A 280 23.55 9.39 9.49
C SER A 280 24.17 8.03 9.83
N LEU A 281 24.04 7.61 11.10
CA LEU A 281 24.62 6.37 11.58
C LEU A 281 23.73 5.18 11.24
N ASN A 282 22.41 5.36 11.26
CA ASN A 282 21.46 4.38 10.74
C ASN A 282 21.69 4.13 9.24
N LEU A 283 21.95 5.17 8.44
CA LEU A 283 22.37 5.02 7.05
C LEU A 283 23.68 4.23 6.94
N TYR A 284 24.72 4.62 7.69
CA TYR A 284 26.02 3.93 7.63
C TYR A 284 25.89 2.44 7.92
N LYS A 285 25.16 2.09 8.97
CA LYS A 285 24.89 0.71 9.36
C LYS A 285 24.24 -0.08 8.23
N ASN A 286 23.21 0.46 7.59
CA ASN A 286 22.50 -0.23 6.51
C ASN A 286 23.34 -0.34 5.23
N VAL A 287 24.04 0.72 4.84
CA VAL A 287 24.95 0.70 3.68
C VAL A 287 26.08 -0.31 3.91
N ASN A 288 26.67 -0.36 5.11
CA ASN A 288 27.72 -1.34 5.43
C ASN A 288 27.21 -2.79 5.33
N LEU A 289 25.96 -3.05 5.74
CA LEU A 289 25.35 -4.38 5.60
C LEU A 289 25.05 -4.75 4.14
N MET A 290 24.74 -3.78 3.28
CA MET A 290 24.49 -3.99 1.86
C MET A 290 25.78 -4.26 1.10
N GLU A 291 26.85 -3.55 1.45
CA GLU A 291 28.09 -3.47 0.68
C GLU A 291 29.32 -3.72 1.57
N PRO A 292 29.48 -4.92 2.20
CA PRO A 292 30.43 -5.16 3.29
C PRO A 292 31.91 -5.22 2.90
N GLU A 293 32.23 -5.31 1.61
CA GLU A 293 33.61 -5.46 1.12
C GLU A 293 34.05 -4.39 0.11
N SER A 294 33.24 -3.34 -0.05
CA SER A 294 33.53 -2.22 -0.96
C SER A 294 33.79 -0.91 -0.19
N ASN A 295 34.47 0.02 -0.88
CA ASN A 295 34.56 1.40 -0.41
C ASN A 295 33.18 2.02 -0.31
N LEU A 296 32.92 2.75 0.78
CA LEU A 296 31.65 3.43 1.00
C LEU A 296 31.85 4.93 1.00
N LEU A 297 30.90 5.65 0.42
CA LEU A 297 30.80 7.09 0.58
C LEU A 297 29.37 7.51 0.31
N PHE A 298 28.78 8.24 1.25
CA PHE A 298 27.49 8.90 1.05
C PHE A 298 27.43 10.19 1.88
N SER A 299 26.47 11.05 1.54
CA SER A 299 26.18 12.25 2.32
C SER A 299 24.83 12.08 3.01
N PRO A 300 24.81 11.86 4.34
CA PRO A 300 23.58 11.80 5.09
C PRO A 300 22.72 13.05 4.91
N ILE A 301 23.36 14.23 4.97
CA ILE A 301 22.68 15.52 4.84
C ILE A 301 21.99 15.65 3.48
N SER A 302 22.69 15.30 2.40
CA SER A 302 22.13 15.35 1.04
C SER A 302 20.87 14.49 0.91
N ILE A 303 20.94 13.25 1.38
CA ILE A 303 19.82 12.30 1.35
C ILE A 303 18.68 12.80 2.25
N ALA A 304 18.99 13.30 3.45
CA ALA A 304 18.00 13.82 4.38
C ALA A 304 17.24 15.02 3.78
N VAL A 305 17.93 15.92 3.07
CA VAL A 305 17.30 17.05 2.38
C VAL A 305 16.34 16.57 1.30
N LEU A 306 16.71 15.54 0.51
CA LEU A 306 15.85 14.97 -0.54
C LEU A 306 14.59 14.31 0.06
N LEU A 307 14.75 13.51 1.12
CA LEU A 307 13.63 12.87 1.81
C LEU A 307 12.75 13.88 2.56
N SER A 308 13.34 14.95 3.10
CA SER A 308 12.57 16.03 3.72
C SER A 308 11.80 16.84 2.68
N GLN A 309 12.32 17.02 1.46
CA GLN A 309 11.54 17.59 0.37
C GLN A 309 10.36 16.68 -0.01
N LEU A 310 10.55 15.36 0.01
CA LEU A 310 9.48 14.39 -0.26
C LEU A 310 8.39 14.48 0.83
N LEU A 311 8.81 14.57 2.10
CA LEU A 311 7.96 14.65 3.27
C LEU A 311 6.90 15.77 3.17
N LEU A 312 7.22 16.93 2.57
CA LEU A 312 6.29 18.05 2.34
C LEU A 312 4.92 17.59 1.80
N GLY A 313 4.93 16.64 0.87
CA GLY A 313 3.72 16.18 0.18
C GLY A 313 3.22 14.79 0.59
N THR A 314 3.81 14.16 1.61
CA THR A 314 3.37 12.85 2.10
C THR A 314 2.35 12.96 3.23
N ARG A 315 1.41 12.02 3.33
CA ARG A 315 0.34 12.02 4.35
C ARG A 315 0.15 10.64 4.98
N GLY A 316 -0.61 10.59 6.07
CA GLY A 316 -0.94 9.34 6.76
C GLY A 316 0.30 8.53 7.12
N GLU A 317 0.24 7.22 6.92
CA GLU A 317 1.33 6.28 7.24
C GLU A 317 2.63 6.63 6.50
N THR A 318 2.56 7.08 5.24
CA THR A 318 3.74 7.45 4.47
C THR A 318 4.51 8.62 5.09
N ARG A 319 3.80 9.56 5.71
CA ARG A 319 4.43 10.66 6.48
C ARG A 319 5.12 10.10 7.72
N THR A 320 4.43 9.26 8.49
CA THR A 320 4.97 8.64 9.71
C THR A 320 6.23 7.83 9.40
N GLU A 321 6.19 6.97 8.37
CA GLU A 321 7.35 6.20 7.92
C GLU A 321 8.54 7.12 7.59
N LEU A 322 8.32 8.21 6.85
CA LEU A 322 9.38 9.16 6.51
C LEU A 322 9.93 9.93 7.72
N GLU A 323 9.08 10.35 8.66
CA GLU A 323 9.50 10.99 9.90
C GLU A 323 10.38 10.04 10.73
N GLU A 324 9.94 8.79 10.91
CA GLU A 324 10.72 7.75 11.60
C GLU A 324 12.02 7.42 10.86
N GLY A 325 11.97 7.29 9.53
CA GLY A 325 13.13 6.99 8.70
C GLY A 325 14.19 8.09 8.72
N LEU A 326 13.80 9.33 8.96
CA LEU A 326 14.68 10.49 9.18
C LEU A 326 15.07 10.69 10.65
N SER A 327 14.67 9.77 11.53
CA SER A 327 14.86 9.87 12.99
C SER A 327 14.27 11.17 13.59
N LEU A 328 13.18 11.67 13.02
CA LEU A 328 12.50 12.88 13.50
C LEU A 328 11.54 12.54 14.65
N PRO A 329 11.36 13.46 15.62
CA PRO A 329 10.30 13.29 16.60
C PRO A 329 8.93 13.44 15.91
N PRO A 330 7.91 12.69 16.36
CA PRO A 330 6.58 12.74 15.77
C PRO A 330 6.01 14.15 15.73
N GLY A 331 5.53 14.58 14.57
CA GLY A 331 4.90 15.90 14.41
C GLY A 331 5.87 17.09 14.42
N PHE A 332 7.14 16.88 14.08
CA PHE A 332 8.12 17.95 13.96
C PHE A 332 7.89 18.83 12.71
N THR A 333 6.98 19.79 12.79
CA THR A 333 6.58 20.63 11.65
C THR A 333 7.65 21.61 11.18
N CYS A 334 8.64 21.93 12.02
CA CYS A 334 9.75 22.87 11.73
C CYS A 334 10.87 22.29 10.85
N ILE A 335 10.75 21.04 10.41
CA ILE A 335 11.77 20.36 9.63
C ILE A 335 12.22 21.15 8.39
N HIS A 336 11.29 21.69 7.60
CA HIS A 336 11.65 22.32 6.32
C HIS A 336 12.34 23.68 6.49
N SER A 337 11.90 24.49 7.46
CA SER A 337 12.57 25.77 7.78
C SER A 337 13.98 25.54 8.32
N GLU A 338 14.15 24.55 9.19
CA GLU A 338 15.47 24.20 9.72
C GLU A 338 16.38 23.57 8.66
N MET A 339 15.86 22.73 7.77
CA MET A 339 16.60 22.20 6.62
C MET A 339 17.07 23.30 5.66
N LYS A 340 16.24 24.32 5.43
CA LYS A 340 16.63 25.51 4.64
C LYS A 340 17.77 26.27 5.30
N ARG A 341 17.71 26.47 6.62
CA ARG A 341 18.76 27.14 7.38
C ARG A 341 20.07 26.33 7.40
N LEU A 342 19.97 25.02 7.55
CA LEU A 342 21.09 24.08 7.47
C LEU A 342 21.76 24.11 6.09
N SER A 343 20.96 24.08 5.02
CA SER A 343 21.46 24.18 3.64
C SER A 343 22.18 25.50 3.39
N SER A 344 21.67 26.60 3.97
CA SER A 344 22.30 27.92 3.89
C SER A 344 23.68 27.96 4.60
N LYS A 345 23.79 27.35 5.79
CA LYS A 345 25.06 27.24 6.54
C LYS A 345 26.10 26.37 5.86
N THR A 346 25.67 25.38 5.07
CA THR A 346 26.56 24.42 4.41
C THR A 346 26.90 24.75 2.96
N LYS A 347 26.24 25.75 2.36
CA LYS A 347 26.31 26.09 0.93
C LYS A 347 27.72 26.32 0.38
N GLU A 348 28.64 26.86 1.18
CA GLU A 348 30.03 27.09 0.76
C GLU A 348 30.88 25.82 0.75
N SER A 349 30.49 24.83 1.53
CA SER A 349 31.25 23.60 1.78
C SER A 349 30.68 22.40 1.03
N LEU A 350 29.35 22.29 1.00
CA LEU A 350 28.62 21.14 0.48
C LEU A 350 27.72 21.60 -0.67
N LEU A 351 27.91 21.02 -1.84
CA LEU A 351 27.04 21.24 -2.98
C LEU A 351 26.14 20.02 -3.18
N ILE A 352 24.88 20.20 -2.80
CA ILE A 352 23.81 19.19 -2.83
C ILE A 352 23.00 19.38 -4.11
N ALA A 353 22.99 18.37 -4.97
CA ALA A 353 22.15 18.29 -6.16
C ALA A 353 20.97 17.34 -5.89
N ASN A 354 19.84 17.89 -5.46
CA ASN A 354 18.62 17.14 -5.25
C ASN A 354 17.60 17.48 -6.33
N GLN A 355 17.06 16.45 -6.98
CA GLN A 355 15.97 16.65 -7.91
C GLN A 355 15.00 15.48 -7.91
N MET A 356 13.73 15.83 -8.12
CA MET A 356 12.66 14.89 -8.36
C MET A 356 12.24 15.01 -9.82
N PHE A 357 12.06 13.87 -10.49
CA PHE A 357 11.44 13.84 -11.81
C PHE A 357 10.17 13.00 -11.78
N PHE A 358 9.19 13.37 -12.59
CA PHE A 358 7.87 12.74 -12.59
C PHE A 358 7.30 12.60 -14.00
N ASN A 359 6.40 11.64 -14.18
CA ASN A 359 5.69 11.39 -15.43
C ASN A 359 4.88 12.65 -15.85
N PRO A 360 5.01 13.11 -17.12
CA PRO A 360 4.28 14.28 -17.63
C PRO A 360 2.77 14.30 -17.42
N GLU A 361 2.13 13.13 -17.34
CA GLU A 361 0.69 12.93 -17.14
C GLU A 361 0.23 13.29 -15.73
N LEU A 362 1.15 13.25 -14.76
CA LEU A 362 0.85 13.63 -13.38
C LEU A 362 0.78 15.15 -13.23
N LYS A 363 -0.18 15.60 -12.41
CA LYS A 363 -0.37 17.01 -12.10
C LYS A 363 0.08 17.31 -10.69
N LEU A 364 1.12 18.13 -10.57
CA LEU A 364 1.63 18.61 -9.28
C LEU A 364 0.66 19.61 -8.63
N HIS A 365 0.59 19.57 -7.31
CA HIS A 365 -0.05 20.61 -6.52
C HIS A 365 0.80 21.88 -6.45
N GLU A 366 0.19 23.04 -6.69
CA GLU A 366 0.84 24.35 -6.62
C GLU A 366 1.44 24.63 -5.23
N ALA A 367 0.78 24.17 -4.15
CA ALA A 367 1.29 24.29 -2.79
C ALA A 367 2.64 23.58 -2.63
N PHE A 368 2.78 22.37 -3.19
CA PHE A 368 4.03 21.61 -3.16
C PHE A 368 5.13 22.29 -3.96
N ILE A 369 4.80 22.84 -5.14
CA ILE A 369 5.75 23.60 -5.97
C ILE A 369 6.27 24.81 -5.19
N SER A 370 5.37 25.59 -4.59
CA SER A 370 5.72 26.79 -3.83
C SER A 370 6.61 26.45 -2.64
N GLN A 371 6.23 25.46 -1.83
CA GLN A 371 7.00 25.07 -0.63
C GLN A 371 8.33 24.40 -0.99
N SER A 372 8.37 23.57 -2.04
CA SER A 372 9.62 22.98 -2.52
C SER A 372 10.61 24.07 -2.95
N LYS A 373 10.13 25.07 -3.69
CA LYS A 373 10.95 26.21 -4.08
C LYS A 373 11.39 27.04 -2.87
N GLU A 374 10.49 27.28 -1.92
CA GLU A 374 10.76 28.09 -0.74
C GLU A 374 11.79 27.45 0.20
N PHE A 375 11.67 26.16 0.50
CA PHE A 375 12.51 25.49 1.49
C PHE A 375 13.74 24.81 0.90
N TYR A 376 13.69 24.41 -0.36
CA TYR A 376 14.73 23.56 -0.98
C TYR A 376 15.35 24.14 -2.25
N ASP A 377 14.93 25.33 -2.69
CA ASP A 377 15.35 25.94 -3.96
C ASP A 377 15.19 24.98 -5.16
N SER A 378 14.25 24.04 -5.08
CA SER A 378 14.07 22.94 -6.01
C SER A 378 12.61 22.79 -6.41
N VAL A 379 12.38 22.52 -7.69
CA VAL A 379 11.05 22.24 -8.24
C VAL A 379 11.15 20.95 -9.05
N PRO A 380 10.26 19.96 -8.81
CA PRO A 380 10.27 18.72 -9.58
C PRO A 380 10.12 19.01 -11.08
N LYS A 381 10.76 18.18 -11.89
CA LYS A 381 10.77 18.33 -13.35
C LYS A 381 10.01 17.19 -14.02
N LYS A 382 9.36 17.50 -15.14
CA LYS A 382 8.74 16.47 -15.97
C LYS A 382 9.82 15.65 -16.67
N LEU A 383 9.61 14.34 -16.72
CA LEU A 383 10.27 13.45 -17.67
C LEU A 383 9.74 13.70 -19.09
N THR A 384 10.19 12.89 -20.01
CA THR A 384 9.70 12.79 -21.38
C THR A 384 9.21 11.38 -21.64
N ASN A 385 8.50 11.17 -22.75
CA ASN A 385 8.02 9.85 -23.17
C ASN A 385 9.10 9.09 -23.98
N ASP A 386 10.39 9.41 -23.79
CA ASP A 386 11.52 8.76 -24.44
C ASP A 386 12.59 8.46 -23.38
N SER A 387 12.87 7.17 -23.19
CA SER A 387 13.85 6.71 -22.20
C SER A 387 15.26 7.26 -22.42
N ALA A 388 15.74 7.33 -23.66
CA ALA A 388 17.09 7.82 -23.97
C ALA A 388 17.18 9.34 -23.76
N ALA A 389 16.11 10.08 -24.06
CA ALA A 389 16.02 11.50 -23.74
C ALA A 389 16.02 11.74 -22.22
N ASN A 390 15.33 10.89 -21.44
CA ASN A 390 15.31 10.96 -19.98
C ASN A 390 16.69 10.73 -19.36
N VAL A 391 17.45 9.74 -19.83
CA VAL A 391 18.84 9.51 -19.38
C VAL A 391 19.71 10.73 -19.64
N LYS A 392 19.65 11.31 -20.85
CA LYS A 392 20.40 12.52 -21.18
C LYS A 392 19.97 13.72 -20.34
N LEU A 393 18.67 13.89 -20.10
CA LEU A 393 18.12 14.96 -19.28
C LEU A 393 18.68 14.90 -17.85
N VAL A 394 18.63 13.72 -17.25
CA VAL A 394 19.12 13.49 -15.88
C VAL A 394 20.64 13.66 -15.79
N ASN A 395 21.40 13.00 -16.67
CA ASN A 395 22.86 13.05 -16.64
C ASN A 395 23.40 14.45 -16.97
N SER A 396 22.76 15.19 -17.89
CA SER A 396 23.14 16.59 -18.16
C SER A 396 22.84 17.50 -16.97
N TRP A 397 21.72 17.27 -16.27
CA TRP A 397 21.37 18.03 -15.07
C TRP A 397 22.39 17.83 -13.95
N VAL A 398 22.74 16.58 -13.64
CA VAL A 398 23.72 16.29 -12.57
C VAL A 398 25.13 16.74 -12.95
N ALA A 399 25.56 16.57 -14.20
CA ALA A 399 26.87 17.00 -14.66
C ALA A 399 27.01 18.53 -14.55
N ASN A 400 25.98 19.28 -14.96
CA ASN A 400 25.99 20.74 -14.83
C ASN A 400 26.05 21.18 -13.36
N PHE A 401 25.21 20.60 -12.51
CA PHE A 401 25.16 20.97 -11.09
C PHE A 401 26.46 20.63 -10.35
N THR A 402 27.08 19.50 -10.70
CA THR A 402 28.30 19.02 -10.03
C THR A 402 29.58 19.49 -10.70
N GLN A 403 29.52 20.46 -11.62
CA GLN A 403 30.68 20.96 -12.37
C GLN A 403 31.47 19.81 -13.03
N ASN A 404 30.73 18.85 -13.58
CA ASN A 404 31.22 17.64 -14.24
C ASN A 404 32.04 16.69 -13.34
N ARG A 405 31.89 16.80 -12.00
CA ARG A 405 32.49 15.84 -11.05
C ARG A 405 31.72 14.53 -10.98
N ILE A 406 30.42 14.60 -11.25
CA ILE A 406 29.53 13.43 -11.39
C ILE A 406 28.91 13.53 -12.79
N PRO A 407 29.56 12.97 -13.83
CA PRO A 407 29.10 13.11 -15.21
C PRO A 407 27.83 12.30 -15.50
N GLU A 408 27.66 11.17 -14.80
CA GLU A 408 26.54 10.25 -14.96
C GLU A 408 26.00 9.88 -13.58
N LEU A 409 24.68 9.81 -13.44
CA LEU A 409 23.99 9.34 -12.23
C LEU A 409 23.14 8.11 -12.51
N VAL A 410 22.60 8.01 -13.72
CA VAL A 410 21.70 6.94 -14.16
C VAL A 410 22.16 6.35 -15.48
N ASP A 411 22.00 5.03 -15.62
CA ASP A 411 22.29 4.30 -16.85
C ASP A 411 21.02 4.11 -17.70
N SER A 412 19.85 4.07 -17.04
CA SER A 412 18.54 3.94 -17.66
C SER A 412 17.48 4.71 -16.87
N VAL A 413 16.46 5.21 -17.58
CA VAL A 413 15.26 5.82 -17.00
C VAL A 413 14.08 5.37 -17.88
N ASP A 414 13.33 4.36 -17.43
CA ASP A 414 12.23 3.77 -18.19
C ASP A 414 11.06 4.74 -18.36
N GLU A 415 10.26 4.58 -19.43
CA GLU A 415 9.08 5.40 -19.71
C GLU A 415 7.92 5.14 -18.72
N SER A 416 7.90 3.97 -18.07
CA SER A 416 6.94 3.60 -17.01
C SER A 416 7.27 4.22 -15.65
N ILE A 417 8.36 4.98 -15.52
CA ILE A 417 8.71 5.66 -14.28
C ILE A 417 7.71 6.78 -14.02
N GLU A 418 6.95 6.62 -12.94
CA GLU A 418 6.00 7.61 -12.47
C GLU A 418 6.68 8.73 -11.69
N PHE A 419 7.60 8.36 -10.80
CA PHE A 419 8.27 9.31 -9.91
C PHE A 419 9.65 8.80 -9.49
N ILE A 420 10.69 9.60 -9.68
CA ILE A 420 12.09 9.25 -9.38
C ILE A 420 12.76 10.30 -8.51
N LEU A 421 13.50 9.82 -7.51
CA LEU A 421 14.25 10.65 -6.55
C LEU A 421 15.74 10.58 -6.86
N LEU A 422 16.38 11.72 -7.13
CA LEU A 422 17.78 11.78 -7.52
C LEU A 422 18.58 12.64 -6.55
N ASN A 423 19.64 12.04 -6.02
CA ASN A 423 20.62 12.68 -5.16
C ASN A 423 22.02 12.58 -5.79
N ALA A 424 22.69 13.72 -5.94
CA ALA A 424 24.10 13.74 -6.22
C ALA A 424 24.78 14.82 -5.39
N VAL A 425 25.97 14.53 -4.88
CA VAL A 425 26.63 15.41 -3.94
C VAL A 425 28.14 15.32 -4.09
N TYR A 426 28.81 16.45 -3.99
CA TYR A 426 30.25 16.46 -4.04
C TYR A 426 30.89 17.39 -3.00
N PHE A 427 32.10 17.02 -2.57
CA PHE A 427 32.91 17.81 -1.66
C PHE A 427 34.37 17.76 -2.08
N ILE A 428 34.98 18.95 -2.11
CA ILE A 428 36.41 19.12 -2.36
C ILE A 428 37.01 19.78 -1.13
N GLY A 429 37.60 18.97 -0.26
CA GLY A 429 38.22 19.44 0.97
C GLY A 429 39.60 20.01 0.71
N LYS A 430 39.87 21.21 1.22
CA LYS A 430 41.21 21.80 1.24
C LYS A 430 41.78 21.72 2.64
N TRP A 431 42.96 21.15 2.77
CA TRP A 431 43.67 21.12 4.05
C TRP A 431 44.04 22.53 4.52
N LYS A 432 44.02 22.77 5.83
CA LYS A 432 44.70 23.96 6.37
C LYS A 432 46.22 23.79 6.34
N GLY A 433 46.71 22.64 6.82
CA GLY A 433 48.13 22.28 6.76
C GLY A 433 48.58 21.73 5.40
N THR A 434 49.88 21.69 5.17
CA THR A 434 50.49 21.21 3.90
C THR A 434 51.01 19.78 4.02
N PHE A 435 50.94 19.03 2.91
CA PHE A 435 51.52 17.69 2.78
C PHE A 435 52.51 17.63 1.63
N GLU A 436 53.53 16.79 1.77
CA GLU A 436 54.35 16.31 0.66
C GLU A 436 53.71 15.06 0.07
N VAL A 437 53.73 14.91 -1.25
CA VAL A 437 53.29 13.67 -1.92
C VAL A 437 54.49 12.76 -2.08
N LYS A 438 54.39 11.52 -1.59
CA LYS A 438 55.41 10.47 -1.72
C LYS A 438 54.75 9.17 -2.16
N ASP A 439 55.52 8.20 -2.61
CA ASP A 439 55.03 6.84 -2.78
C ASP A 439 55.10 6.11 -1.43
N GLY A 440 54.09 5.30 -1.14
CA GLY A 440 54.02 4.47 0.05
C GLY A 440 53.22 3.20 -0.20
N GLU A 441 53.11 2.36 0.83
CA GLU A 441 52.41 1.08 0.77
C GLU A 441 51.11 1.17 1.59
N PHE A 442 50.00 0.72 1.02
CA PHE A 442 48.71 0.60 1.69
C PHE A 442 48.31 -0.87 1.77
N THR A 443 48.06 -1.39 2.96
CA THR A 443 47.54 -2.74 3.16
C THR A 443 46.02 -2.71 2.99
N THR A 444 45.49 -3.37 1.98
CA THR A 444 44.06 -3.39 1.69
C THR A 444 43.28 -4.28 2.67
N PHE A 445 41.96 -4.20 2.61
CA PHE A 445 41.07 -5.05 3.40
C PHE A 445 41.22 -6.56 3.11
N SER A 446 41.69 -6.95 1.92
CA SER A 446 42.01 -8.35 1.61
C SER A 446 43.40 -8.78 2.11
N GLY A 447 44.22 -7.85 2.58
CA GLY A 447 45.61 -8.06 2.98
C GLY A 447 46.62 -7.86 1.85
N GLU A 448 46.19 -7.51 0.64
CA GLU A 448 47.10 -7.13 -0.45
C GLU A 448 47.80 -5.81 -0.12
N VAL A 449 49.11 -5.72 -0.39
CA VAL A 449 49.86 -4.47 -0.23
C VAL A 449 49.95 -3.76 -1.58
N LEU A 450 49.42 -2.54 -1.65
CA LEU A 450 49.40 -1.73 -2.86
C LEU A 450 50.33 -0.53 -2.73
N SER A 451 51.15 -0.29 -3.76
CA SER A 451 51.90 0.96 -3.87
C SER A 451 50.96 2.09 -4.32
N VAL A 452 50.87 3.14 -3.51
CA VAL A 452 49.96 4.28 -3.72
C VAL A 452 50.60 5.62 -3.38
N PRO A 453 50.11 6.72 -3.95
CA PRO A 453 50.51 8.06 -3.52
C PRO A 453 49.99 8.34 -2.10
N ILE A 454 50.90 8.71 -1.21
CA ILE A 454 50.64 9.09 0.17
C ILE A 454 50.90 10.59 0.39
N LEU A 455 50.07 11.20 1.23
CA LEU A 455 50.26 12.52 1.81
C LEU A 455 51.07 12.36 3.10
N TYR A 456 52.27 12.93 3.14
CA TYR A 456 53.21 12.84 4.26
C TYR A 456 53.51 14.22 4.85
N SER A 457 53.56 14.31 6.17
CA SER A 457 54.05 15.49 6.89
C SER A 457 54.68 15.09 8.21
N LEU A 458 55.92 15.52 8.47
CA LEU A 458 56.64 15.20 9.70
C LEU A 458 56.08 15.96 10.93
N ASN A 459 55.61 17.19 10.72
CA ASN A 459 55.19 18.11 11.79
C ASN A 459 53.79 18.68 11.51
N PHE A 460 52.82 17.80 11.23
CA PHE A 460 51.45 18.25 11.00
C PHE A 460 50.79 18.63 12.35
N ASN A 461 50.16 19.79 12.43
CA ASN A 461 49.43 20.20 13.63
C ASN A 461 48.09 19.46 13.71
N LEU A 462 48.08 18.28 14.35
CA LEU A 462 46.97 17.35 14.39
C LEU A 462 46.36 17.27 15.79
N VAL A 463 45.02 17.20 15.87
CA VAL A 463 44.36 16.68 17.07
C VAL A 463 44.20 15.17 16.90
N THR A 464 44.81 14.38 17.76
CA THR A 464 44.77 12.92 17.71
C THR A 464 44.58 12.35 19.11
N GLY A 465 43.89 11.22 19.22
CA GLY A 465 43.64 10.52 20.49
C GLY A 465 43.18 9.10 20.28
N TYR A 466 43.24 8.28 21.33
CA TYR A 466 42.63 6.95 21.33
C TYR A 466 41.26 7.03 21.98
N ILE A 467 40.21 6.68 21.24
CA ILE A 467 38.83 6.72 21.72
C ILE A 467 38.43 5.31 22.17
N HIS A 468 38.24 5.14 23.48
CA HIS A 468 38.02 3.84 24.09
C HIS A 468 36.72 3.18 23.62
N GLU A 469 35.65 3.97 23.46
CA GLU A 469 34.33 3.50 23.04
C GLU A 469 34.32 2.96 21.61
N LEU A 470 35.22 3.47 20.74
CA LEU A 470 35.37 3.04 19.35
C LEU A 470 36.48 2.01 19.13
N LYS A 471 37.34 1.81 20.15
CA LYS A 471 38.56 0.98 20.07
C LYS A 471 39.46 1.38 18.88
N ALA A 472 39.58 2.68 18.66
CA ALA A 472 40.23 3.25 17.49
C ALA A 472 41.08 4.47 17.84
N GLN A 473 42.17 4.66 17.09
CA GLN A 473 42.90 5.91 17.06
C GLN A 473 42.14 6.87 16.14
N VAL A 474 41.85 8.08 16.60
CA VAL A 474 41.10 9.08 15.83
C VAL A 474 41.99 10.29 15.58
N GLY A 475 42.09 10.69 14.31
CA GLY A 475 42.75 11.93 13.89
C GLY A 475 41.72 12.92 13.37
N LYS A 476 41.69 14.14 13.91
CA LYS A 476 40.86 15.26 13.45
C LYS A 476 41.73 16.24 12.65
N PHE A 477 41.60 16.18 11.34
CA PHE A 477 42.35 17.01 10.40
C PHE A 477 41.55 18.27 10.04
N PRO A 478 42.12 19.47 10.23
CA PRO A 478 41.42 20.71 9.91
C PRO A 478 41.36 20.96 8.39
N LEU A 479 40.16 21.26 7.89
CA LEU A 479 39.90 21.69 6.52
C LEU A 479 39.45 23.17 6.48
N THR A 480 39.39 23.75 5.29
CA THR A 480 38.78 25.07 5.08
C THR A 480 37.25 25.02 5.26
N GLY A 481 36.62 26.17 5.51
CA GLY A 481 35.15 26.29 5.56
C GLY A 481 34.49 25.73 6.82
N LYS A 482 35.17 25.80 7.99
CA LYS A 482 34.71 25.20 9.26
C LYS A 482 34.40 23.70 9.15
N ASN A 483 35.15 23.00 8.31
CA ASN A 483 35.05 21.55 8.20
C ASN A 483 36.29 20.88 8.81
N SER A 484 36.11 19.66 9.29
CA SER A 484 37.18 18.78 9.74
C SER A 484 36.98 17.41 9.13
N LEU A 485 38.08 16.72 8.80
CA LEU A 485 38.05 15.31 8.47
C LEU A 485 38.44 14.52 9.73
N TYR A 486 37.53 13.66 10.19
CA TYR A 486 37.84 12.64 11.16
C TYR A 486 38.26 11.37 10.42
N VAL A 487 39.43 10.84 10.75
CA VAL A 487 39.90 9.51 10.32
C VAL A 487 39.87 8.62 11.55
N ILE A 488 39.02 7.60 11.52
CA ILE A 488 38.82 6.63 12.60
C ILE A 488 39.56 5.36 12.18
N LEU A 489 40.73 5.17 12.77
CA LEU A 489 41.65 4.09 12.43
C LEU A 489 41.53 2.97 13.49
N PRO A 490 41.01 1.79 13.14
CA PRO A 490 40.92 0.66 14.06
C PRO A 490 42.29 0.30 14.64
N PHE A 491 42.33 -0.05 15.93
CA PHE A 491 43.58 -0.47 16.56
C PHE A 491 44.10 -1.80 16.01
N SER A 492 43.19 -2.75 15.75
CA SER A 492 43.53 -4.03 15.12
C SER A 492 43.57 -3.87 13.61
N GLU A 493 44.68 -4.28 12.99
CA GLU A 493 44.89 -4.25 11.53
C GLU A 493 44.16 -5.38 10.77
N THR A 494 43.18 -6.02 11.42
CA THR A 494 42.44 -7.14 10.83
C THR A 494 41.09 -6.68 10.29
N LYS A 495 40.55 -7.41 9.31
CA LYS A 495 39.15 -7.25 8.85
C LYS A 495 38.15 -7.22 10.01
N LYS A 496 38.32 -8.12 10.99
CA LYS A 496 37.48 -8.16 12.20
C LYS A 496 37.64 -6.91 13.07
N GLY A 497 38.83 -6.30 13.09
CA GLY A 497 39.12 -5.05 13.77
C GLY A 497 38.27 -3.90 13.22
N LEU A 498 38.29 -3.71 11.90
CA LEU A 498 37.45 -2.69 11.25
C LEU A 498 35.97 -2.93 11.51
N GLN A 499 35.48 -4.16 11.29
CA GLN A 499 34.07 -4.50 11.51
C GLN A 499 33.63 -4.28 12.96
N ALA A 500 34.51 -4.56 13.93
CA ALA A 500 34.24 -4.29 15.34
C ALA A 500 34.16 -2.79 15.65
N THR A 501 35.05 -1.98 15.08
CA THR A 501 34.97 -0.52 15.19
C THR A 501 33.72 0.03 14.51
N GLU A 502 33.36 -0.45 13.33
CA GLU A 502 32.15 -0.03 12.60
C GLU A 502 30.87 -0.35 13.37
N ALA A 503 30.81 -1.49 14.05
CA ALA A 503 29.68 -1.85 14.92
C ALA A 503 29.53 -0.94 16.15
N LEU A 504 30.59 -0.21 16.52
CA LEU A 504 30.63 0.74 17.63
C LEU A 504 30.37 2.19 17.19
N LEU A 505 30.11 2.45 15.90
CA LEU A 505 29.74 3.78 15.40
C LEU A 505 28.27 4.12 15.74
N THR A 506 27.96 4.14 17.04
CA THR A 506 26.67 4.57 17.57
C THR A 506 26.64 6.08 17.80
N GLU A 507 25.44 6.65 17.93
CA GLU A 507 25.26 8.08 18.15
C GLU A 507 26.02 8.58 19.38
N ASP A 508 25.86 7.90 20.51
CA ASP A 508 26.54 8.23 21.77
C ASP A 508 28.06 8.21 21.62
N ASN A 509 28.60 7.18 20.96
CA ASN A 509 30.04 7.04 20.77
C ASN A 509 30.61 8.10 19.84
N ILE A 510 29.88 8.48 18.78
CA ILE A 510 30.29 9.56 17.88
C ILE A 510 30.22 10.92 18.57
N ARG A 511 29.17 11.19 19.35
CA ARG A 511 29.08 12.43 20.15
C ARG A 511 30.21 12.52 21.17
N HIS A 512 30.52 11.41 21.85
CA HIS A 512 31.64 11.33 22.78
C HIS A 512 32.97 11.61 22.07
N MET A 513 33.24 10.92 20.96
CA MET A 513 34.41 11.14 20.12
C MET A 513 34.54 12.62 19.71
N VAL A 514 33.49 13.22 19.16
CA VAL A 514 33.53 14.63 18.70
C VAL A 514 33.82 15.58 19.85
N LYS A 515 33.19 15.36 21.02
CA LYS A 515 33.39 16.18 22.23
C LYS A 515 34.81 16.06 22.78
N GLU A 516 35.34 14.84 22.86
CA GLU A 516 36.71 14.57 23.32
C GLU A 516 37.72 15.22 22.38
N MET A 517 37.58 14.99 21.08
CA MET A 517 38.44 15.57 20.05
C MET A 517 38.32 17.10 19.95
N ALA A 518 37.20 17.71 20.34
CA ALA A 518 37.07 19.16 20.43
C ALA A 518 37.78 19.76 21.65
N SER A 519 37.98 18.97 22.71
CA SER A 519 38.63 19.38 23.96
C SER A 519 40.14 19.12 23.96
N THR A 520 40.63 18.27 23.06
CA THR A 520 42.05 17.93 22.92
C THR A 520 42.81 19.02 22.15
N VAL A 521 43.98 19.40 22.68
CA VAL A 521 44.86 20.43 22.08
C VAL A 521 45.62 19.84 20.88
N PRO A 522 45.72 20.55 19.74
CA PRO A 522 46.55 20.14 18.61
C PRO A 522 48.03 19.96 19.00
N THR A 523 48.69 18.94 18.46
CA THR A 523 50.12 18.67 18.66
C THR A 523 50.82 18.39 17.33
N LEU A 524 52.14 18.58 17.29
CA LEU A 524 52.93 18.21 16.11
C LEU A 524 53.01 16.68 16.01
N CYS A 525 52.48 16.16 14.91
CA CYS A 525 52.34 14.74 14.65
C CYS A 525 52.95 14.39 13.28
N GLU A 526 53.66 13.27 13.23
CA GLU A 526 54.06 12.66 11.97
C GLU A 526 52.85 11.95 11.36
N VAL A 527 52.42 12.41 10.18
CA VAL A 527 51.20 11.96 9.52
C VAL A 527 51.53 11.30 8.19
N SER A 528 50.92 10.13 7.96
CA SER A 528 50.84 9.48 6.66
C SER A 528 49.39 9.10 6.35
N LEU A 529 48.86 9.61 5.23
CA LEU A 529 47.51 9.30 4.74
C LEU A 529 47.57 8.91 3.26
N PRO A 530 46.75 7.98 2.76
CA PRO A 530 46.64 7.78 1.31
C PRO A 530 45.96 9.01 0.69
N LYS A 531 46.26 9.28 -0.57
CA LYS A 531 45.46 10.24 -1.34
C LYS A 531 44.02 9.72 -1.48
N VAL A 532 43.06 10.45 -0.91
CA VAL A 532 41.65 10.06 -0.94
C VAL A 532 40.93 10.78 -2.07
N LYS A 533 40.46 9.98 -3.03
CA LYS A 533 39.49 10.36 -4.06
C LYS A 533 38.50 9.20 -4.18
N LEU A 534 37.23 9.49 -3.95
CA LEU A 534 36.16 8.50 -3.92
C LEU A 534 35.00 8.99 -4.77
N LEU A 535 34.53 8.14 -5.68
CA LEU A 535 33.29 8.32 -6.43
C LEU A 535 32.47 7.04 -6.25
N VAL A 536 31.45 7.11 -5.40
CA VAL A 536 30.66 5.94 -5.02
C VAL A 536 29.20 6.16 -5.37
N THR A 537 28.60 5.18 -6.02
CA THR A 537 27.16 5.10 -6.26
C THR A 537 26.54 4.20 -5.21
N THR A 538 25.44 4.63 -4.61
CA THR A 538 24.67 3.85 -3.64
C THR A 538 23.30 3.56 -4.22
N ASP A 539 22.85 2.32 -4.12
CA ASP A 539 21.47 1.95 -4.40
C ASP A 539 20.56 2.53 -3.31
N LEU A 540 20.08 3.76 -3.54
CA LEU A 540 19.24 4.48 -2.60
C LEU A 540 17.89 3.78 -2.45
N LEU A 541 17.34 3.19 -3.50
CA LEU A 541 16.08 2.45 -3.42
C LEU A 541 16.17 1.27 -2.45
N LEU A 542 17.21 0.45 -2.55
CA LEU A 542 17.43 -0.67 -1.63
C LEU A 542 17.70 -0.16 -0.20
N LEU A 543 18.43 0.95 -0.06
CA LEU A 543 18.70 1.57 1.23
C LEU A 543 17.42 2.07 1.91
N LEU A 544 16.54 2.77 1.19
CA LEU A 544 15.25 3.25 1.71
C LEU A 544 14.37 2.09 2.17
N LYS A 545 14.33 0.97 1.43
CA LYS A 545 13.63 -0.24 1.87
C LYS A 545 14.19 -0.80 3.19
N LYS A 546 15.52 -0.78 3.37
CA LYS A 546 16.18 -1.20 4.63
C LYS A 546 15.90 -0.25 5.80
N LEU A 547 15.65 1.03 5.51
CA LEU A 547 15.17 2.02 6.49
C LEU A 547 13.66 1.93 6.76
N LYS A 548 13.01 0.82 6.38
CA LYS A 548 11.57 0.57 6.55
C LYS A 548 10.67 1.52 5.75
N LEU A 549 11.20 2.27 4.78
CA LEU A 549 10.41 3.14 3.90
C LEU A 549 9.83 2.38 2.71
N SER A 550 9.37 1.15 2.94
CA SER A 550 8.84 0.30 1.87
C SER A 550 7.49 0.79 1.36
N GLY A 551 6.71 1.52 2.17
CA GLY A 551 5.44 2.12 1.78
C GLY A 551 5.55 3.07 0.59
N LEU A 552 6.71 3.74 0.43
CA LEU A 552 7.02 4.63 -0.71
C LEU A 552 6.91 3.94 -2.07
N PHE A 553 7.16 2.63 -2.14
CA PHE A 553 7.25 1.88 -3.38
C PHE A 553 6.00 1.04 -3.67
N ASN A 554 5.13 0.86 -2.68
CA ASN A 554 3.98 -0.03 -2.77
C ASN A 554 2.67 0.74 -2.88
N ASP A 555 2.35 1.54 -1.85
CA ASP A 555 1.07 2.24 -1.76
C ASP A 555 1.22 3.59 -1.04
N PRO A 556 2.04 4.52 -1.57
CA PRO A 556 2.32 5.75 -0.85
C PRO A 556 1.15 6.73 -0.92
N ASN A 557 0.94 7.46 0.17
CA ASN A 557 0.04 8.61 0.18
C ASN A 557 0.82 9.89 -0.16
N LEU A 558 0.93 10.17 -1.46
CA LEU A 558 1.59 11.36 -2.04
C LEU A 558 0.59 12.46 -2.41
N CYS A 559 -0.58 12.49 -1.78
CA CYS A 559 -1.67 13.42 -2.09
C CYS A 559 -1.34 14.90 -1.88
N GLY A 560 -0.27 15.22 -1.14
CA GLY A 560 0.25 16.58 -1.07
C GLY A 560 1.14 16.97 -2.25
N ILE A 561 1.66 15.99 -3.02
CA ILE A 561 2.50 16.20 -4.21
C ILE A 561 1.65 16.27 -5.47
N PHE A 562 0.76 15.30 -5.65
CA PHE A 562 -0.01 15.10 -6.88
C PHE A 562 -1.51 15.02 -6.60
N ASP A 563 -2.32 15.51 -7.55
CA ASP A 563 -3.77 15.35 -7.56
C ASP A 563 -4.12 13.98 -8.16
N LEU A 564 -4.22 12.96 -7.29
CA LEU A 564 -4.29 11.56 -7.70
C LEU A 564 -5.64 10.92 -7.37
N GLN A 565 -6.19 10.22 -8.37
CA GLN A 565 -7.25 9.22 -8.19
C GLN A 565 -6.66 7.83 -7.93
N ASN A 566 -5.46 7.54 -8.49
CA ASN A 566 -4.79 6.24 -8.43
C ASN A 566 -3.46 6.30 -7.68
N VAL A 567 -2.91 5.13 -7.33
CA VAL A 567 -1.62 5.02 -6.62
C VAL A 567 -0.48 5.40 -7.55
N THR A 568 0.41 6.28 -7.11
CA THR A 568 1.64 6.64 -7.84
C THR A 568 2.84 6.31 -6.95
N PRO A 569 3.50 5.15 -7.13
CA PRO A 569 4.65 4.77 -6.33
C PRO A 569 5.88 5.59 -6.70
N VAL A 570 6.81 5.76 -5.75
CA VAL A 570 8.20 6.11 -6.08
C VAL A 570 8.77 4.94 -6.86
N SER A 571 9.11 5.14 -8.14
CA SER A 571 9.54 4.06 -9.04
C SER A 571 11.04 3.76 -8.92
N ASP A 572 11.86 4.80 -8.70
CA ASP A 572 13.30 4.66 -8.57
C ASP A 572 13.89 5.73 -7.62
N ALA A 573 15.05 5.44 -7.03
CA ALA A 573 15.80 6.37 -6.20
C ALA A 573 17.31 6.12 -6.34
N ARG A 574 18.08 7.17 -6.61
CA ARG A 574 19.53 7.08 -6.88
C ARG A 574 20.33 8.05 -6.05
N HIS A 575 21.49 7.60 -5.57
CA HIS A 575 22.44 8.43 -4.82
C HIS A 575 23.87 8.24 -5.36
N ARG A 576 24.58 9.34 -5.64
CA ARG A 576 26.00 9.30 -6.00
C ARG A 576 26.79 10.39 -5.27
N ALA A 577 27.90 9.99 -4.66
CA ALA A 577 28.73 10.86 -3.85
C ALA A 577 30.16 10.93 -4.41
N PHE A 578 30.71 12.14 -4.47
CA PHE A 578 32.10 12.40 -4.81
C PHE A 578 32.82 13.11 -3.67
N LEU A 579 33.93 12.55 -3.22
CA LEU A 579 34.81 13.16 -2.23
C LEU A 579 36.23 13.21 -2.79
N SER A 580 36.85 14.39 -2.73
CA SER A 580 38.27 14.54 -3.03
C SER A 580 38.92 15.50 -2.04
N LEU A 581 40.12 15.17 -1.59
CA LEU A 581 40.93 16.04 -0.75
C LEU A 581 42.11 16.57 -1.56
N THR A 582 42.38 17.87 -1.49
CA THR A 582 43.47 18.50 -2.27
C THR A 582 44.84 18.07 -1.76
N GLU A 583 45.87 18.18 -2.59
CA GLU A 583 47.25 17.89 -2.14
C GLU A 583 47.88 19.07 -1.40
N LYS A 584 47.59 20.29 -1.85
CA LYS A 584 48.13 21.53 -1.29
C LYS A 584 47.17 22.12 -0.24
N GLY A 585 47.73 22.45 0.92
CA GLY A 585 47.05 23.20 1.98
C GLY A 585 47.08 24.71 1.77
N VAL A 586 46.31 25.45 2.58
CA VAL A 586 46.15 26.90 2.46
C VAL A 586 47.14 27.69 3.34
N GLU A 587 47.61 27.13 4.45
CA GLU A 587 48.55 27.80 5.36
C GLU A 587 49.96 27.23 5.21
N ALA A 588 50.80 27.93 4.45
CA ALA A 588 52.20 27.60 4.22
C ALA A 588 53.17 28.44 5.08
N ALA A 589 52.71 29.09 6.15
CA ALA A 589 53.49 30.12 6.83
C ALA A 589 53.55 29.92 8.36
N ALA A 590 54.42 29.01 8.82
CA ALA A 590 55.08 29.13 10.11
C ALA A 590 56.36 28.28 10.11
N THR A 591 57.47 28.98 9.88
CA THR A 591 58.87 28.69 10.24
C THR A 591 59.12 27.33 10.87
N SER A 592 59.87 26.49 10.15
CA SER A 592 60.51 25.27 10.63
C SER A 592 61.53 25.59 11.74
N SER A 593 61.06 25.66 12.99
CA SER A 593 61.92 25.36 14.14
C SER A 593 61.96 23.85 14.29
N ILE A 594 63.04 23.23 13.81
CA ILE A 594 63.34 21.81 14.07
C ILE A 594 63.61 21.70 15.58
N SER A 595 62.57 21.39 16.34
CA SER A 595 62.71 21.02 17.75
C SER A 595 62.85 19.51 17.79
N PHE A 596 64.05 19.01 18.09
CA PHE A 596 64.33 17.58 18.28
C PHE A 596 63.68 17.10 19.58
N SER A 597 62.36 16.87 19.55
CA SER A 597 61.67 16.10 20.57
C SER A 597 61.91 14.61 20.31
N ARG A 598 62.22 13.82 21.34
CA ARG A 598 62.51 12.38 21.21
C ARG A 598 61.25 11.50 21.15
N SER A 599 60.06 12.11 21.20
CA SER A 599 58.78 11.40 21.13
C SER A 599 57.80 12.22 20.28
N PHE A 600 57.76 11.97 18.97
CA PHE A 600 56.70 12.50 18.11
C PHE A 600 55.52 11.52 18.10
N SER A 601 54.30 12.03 18.27
CA SER A 601 53.11 11.23 18.04
C SER A 601 53.00 10.90 16.55
N ASN A 602 52.61 9.67 16.20
CA ASN A 602 52.44 9.23 14.83
C ASN A 602 50.98 8.89 14.52
N PHE A 603 50.54 9.27 13.32
CA PHE A 603 49.23 8.90 12.79
C PHE A 603 49.41 8.38 11.37
N ASN A 604 49.33 7.05 11.22
CA ASN A 604 49.57 6.37 9.96
C ASN A 604 48.32 5.60 9.52
N ALA A 605 47.55 6.16 8.59
CA ALA A 605 46.31 5.55 8.08
C ALA A 605 46.52 4.80 6.75
N LEU A 606 47.60 4.01 6.63
CA LEU A 606 47.91 3.21 5.45
C LEU A 606 47.33 1.78 5.49
N ARG A 607 46.13 1.68 6.06
CA ARG A 607 45.32 0.46 6.20
C ARG A 607 43.83 0.84 6.23
N PRO A 608 42.86 -0.09 6.18
CA PRO A 608 41.45 0.30 6.09
C PRO A 608 40.99 1.15 7.28
N PHE A 609 40.23 2.21 6.98
CA PHE A 609 39.73 3.16 7.98
C PHE A 609 38.35 3.70 7.60
N VAL A 610 37.64 4.20 8.60
CA VAL A 610 36.40 4.96 8.43
C VAL A 610 36.76 6.44 8.39
N LEU A 611 36.10 7.20 7.52
CA LEU A 611 36.25 8.64 7.42
C LEU A 611 34.92 9.34 7.60
N MET A 612 34.98 10.53 8.18
CA MET A 612 33.81 11.38 8.39
C MET A 612 34.20 12.84 8.16
N VAL A 613 33.59 13.48 7.16
CA VAL A 613 33.72 14.92 6.97
C VAL A 613 32.67 15.57 7.85
N TRP A 614 33.13 16.30 8.87
CA TRP A 614 32.29 16.96 9.86
C TRP A 614 32.25 18.46 9.60
N ASN A 615 31.07 19.06 9.69
CA ASN A 615 30.94 20.52 9.70
C ASN A 615 30.75 21.01 11.13
N GLU A 616 31.66 21.88 11.58
CA GLU A 616 31.70 22.36 12.97
C GLU A 616 30.57 23.36 13.26
N GLU A 617 29.96 23.96 12.24
CA GLU A 617 28.89 24.95 12.41
C GLU A 617 27.52 24.31 12.63
N ILE A 618 27.17 23.29 11.84
CA ILE A 618 25.94 22.52 12.05
C ILE A 618 26.15 21.34 13.02
N ASN A 619 27.40 20.99 13.30
CA ASN A 619 27.80 19.90 14.18
C ASN A 619 27.15 18.56 13.79
N ASN A 620 27.27 18.23 12.50
CA ASN A 620 26.81 17.00 11.87
C ASN A 620 27.82 16.50 10.82
N PRO A 621 27.77 15.20 10.45
CA PRO A 621 28.59 14.66 9.38
C PRO A 621 28.02 15.03 8.00
N LEU A 622 28.81 15.74 7.18
CA LEU A 622 28.49 16.01 5.78
C LEU A 622 28.67 14.76 4.91
N PHE A 623 29.71 13.97 5.19
CA PHE A 623 29.99 12.70 4.53
C PHE A 623 30.42 11.67 5.56
N ILE A 624 30.01 10.44 5.34
CA ILE A 624 30.56 9.27 6.03
C ILE A 624 30.97 8.27 4.96
N GLY A 625 32.10 7.62 5.18
CA GLY A 625 32.59 6.61 4.26
C GLY A 625 33.65 5.74 4.89
N ARG A 626 34.17 4.82 4.10
CA ARG A 626 35.33 4.01 4.46
C ARG A 626 36.20 3.75 3.25
N VAL A 627 37.48 3.57 3.52
CA VAL A 627 38.48 3.21 2.52
C VAL A 627 38.99 1.83 2.86
N LEU A 628 38.68 0.85 2.01
CA LEU A 628 39.18 -0.52 2.07
C LEU A 628 40.34 -0.73 1.10
N HIS A 629 40.33 0.01 -0.02
CA HIS A 629 41.42 0.10 -0.96
C HIS A 629 41.43 1.50 -1.62
N PRO A 630 42.57 2.23 -1.64
CA PRO A 630 42.70 3.46 -2.42
C PRO A 630 42.73 3.20 -3.94
N GLU A 631 42.53 4.23 -4.76
CA GLU A 631 42.73 4.15 -6.21
C GLU A 631 44.19 3.73 -6.51
N LYS A 632 44.38 2.74 -7.40
CA LYS A 632 45.73 2.35 -7.85
C LYS A 632 46.33 3.51 -8.66
N LYS A 633 47.66 3.65 -8.60
CA LYS A 633 48.40 4.56 -9.49
C LYS A 633 48.18 4.08 -10.93
N GLU A 634 47.53 4.89 -11.76
CA GLU A 634 47.46 4.66 -13.22
C GLU A 634 48.84 4.73 -13.85
#